data_AF-A0A9D2MM21-F1
#
_entry.id   AF-A0A9D2MM21-F1
#
_cell.length_a   1.000
_cell.length_b   1.000
_cell.length_c   1.000
_cell.angle_alpha   90.00
_cell.angle_beta   90.00
_cell.angle_gamma   90.00
#
_symmetry.space_group_name_H-M   'P 1'
#
loop_
_entity.id
_entity.type
_entity.pdbx_description
1 polymer ?
#
loop_
_entity_poly.entity_id
_entity_poly.type
_entity_poly.pdbx_seq_one_letter_code
_entity_poly.pdbx_strand_id
1 'polypeptide(L)'
;IMQETGLKSRSEKPGLLGRVSVALMSEIDQKEAEEAGACAVRSAVEGKTGFMVGFETTRNPYSSKTILIPLEKVANAEKKFPLEWIGEDGASIKPEFKAYCEPLLGAYDSRFISLR
;
A
#
# COMPACT_ATOMS: atom_id res chain seq x y z
N ILE A 1 -13.46 -25.38 -7.35
CA ILE A 1 -12.76 -26.21 -6.31
C ILE A 1 -13.61 -27.38 -5.83
N MET A 2 -14.48 -27.29 -4.80
CA MET A 2 -15.20 -28.46 -4.28
C MET A 2 -15.97 -29.27 -5.35
N GLN A 3 -16.70 -28.58 -6.24
CA GLN A 3 -17.46 -29.23 -7.32
C GLN A 3 -16.58 -29.88 -8.41
N GLU A 4 -15.38 -29.36 -8.63
CA GLU A 4 -14.51 -29.78 -9.75
C GLU A 4 -13.40 -30.74 -9.30
N THR A 5 -12.95 -30.63 -8.05
CA THR A 5 -11.79 -31.36 -7.53
C THR A 5 -12.12 -32.31 -6.38
N GLY A 6 -13.33 -32.22 -5.80
CA GLY A 6 -13.73 -33.01 -4.62
C GLY A 6 -13.00 -32.63 -3.32
N LEU A 7 -12.09 -31.64 -3.35
CA LEU A 7 -11.34 -31.21 -2.17
C LEU A 7 -12.20 -30.33 -1.27
N LYS A 8 -12.28 -30.66 0.03
CA LYS A 8 -12.99 -29.83 1.03
C LYS A 8 -12.30 -28.46 1.13
N SER A 9 -13.08 -27.38 0.97
CA SER A 9 -12.56 -26.01 0.98
C SER A 9 -13.34 -25.11 1.92
N ARG A 10 -12.73 -23.97 2.28
CA ARG A 10 -13.32 -22.87 3.04
C ARG A 10 -12.97 -21.55 2.34
N SER A 11 -13.83 -20.56 2.46
CA SER A 11 -13.59 -19.22 1.93
C SER A 11 -13.83 -18.22 3.05
N GLU A 12 -12.86 -17.35 3.25
CA GLU A 12 -12.93 -16.23 4.17
C GLU A 12 -12.58 -14.96 3.38
N LYS A 13 -13.28 -13.86 3.67
CA LYS A 13 -13.04 -12.58 2.98
C LYS A 13 -12.72 -11.49 4.02
N PRO A 14 -11.43 -11.25 4.31
CA PRO A 14 -11.03 -10.24 5.29
C PRO A 14 -11.26 -8.84 4.72
N GLY A 15 -12.48 -8.30 4.90
CA GLY A 15 -12.81 -6.93 4.52
C GLY A 15 -12.32 -5.94 5.56
N LEU A 16 -13.10 -5.75 6.63
CA LEU A 16 -12.78 -4.83 7.71
C LEU A 16 -11.46 -5.17 8.40
N LEU A 17 -11.21 -6.47 8.64
CA LEU A 17 -9.99 -6.92 9.29
C LEU A 17 -8.73 -6.40 8.57
N GLY A 18 -8.71 -6.40 7.24
CA GLY A 18 -7.57 -5.88 6.47
C GLY A 18 -7.41 -4.35 6.47
N ARG A 19 -8.39 -3.59 7.00
CA ARG A 19 -8.40 -2.12 6.98
C ARG A 19 -8.27 -1.48 8.36
N VAL A 20 -8.61 -2.20 9.43
CA VAL A 20 -8.64 -1.66 10.81
C VAL A 20 -7.77 -2.43 11.80
N SER A 21 -6.86 -3.28 11.32
CA SER A 21 -5.93 -4.02 12.18
C SER A 21 -4.77 -3.15 12.66
N VAL A 22 -5.05 -2.22 13.57
CA VAL A 22 -4.04 -1.30 14.14
C VAL A 22 -2.85 -2.06 14.74
N ALA A 23 -3.11 -3.20 15.39
CA ALA A 23 -2.05 -4.04 15.98
C ALA A 23 -1.08 -4.66 14.96
N LEU A 24 -1.45 -4.69 13.68
CA LEU A 24 -0.65 -5.25 12.58
C LEU A 24 -0.35 -4.20 11.49
N MET A 25 -0.55 -2.91 11.79
CA MET A 25 -0.30 -1.82 10.85
C MET A 25 1.20 -1.72 10.54
N SER A 26 1.52 -1.39 9.29
CA SER A 26 2.90 -1.08 8.92
C SER A 26 3.38 0.19 9.62
N GLU A 27 4.54 0.13 10.28
CA GLU A 27 5.18 1.29 10.89
C GLU A 27 5.53 2.37 9.85
N ILE A 28 5.81 1.95 8.60
CA ILE A 28 6.08 2.87 7.48
C ILE A 28 4.81 3.63 7.11
N ASP A 29 3.69 2.92 6.94
CA ASP A 29 2.39 3.53 6.62
C ASP A 29 1.93 4.48 7.73
N GLN A 30 2.10 4.08 9.00
CA GLN A 30 1.79 4.94 10.15
C GLN A 30 2.59 6.25 10.10
N LYS A 31 3.91 6.16 9.95
CA LYS A 31 4.79 7.33 9.93
C LYS A 31 4.48 8.25 8.73
N GLU A 32 4.32 7.67 7.55
CA GLU A 32 3.98 8.44 6.35
C GLU A 32 2.61 9.13 6.51
N ALA A 33 1.59 8.46 7.05
CA ALA A 33 0.29 9.07 7.31
C ALA A 33 0.39 10.29 8.26
N GLU A 34 1.18 10.18 9.33
CA GLU A 34 1.45 11.30 10.26
C GLU A 34 2.18 12.46 9.55
N GLU A 35 3.23 12.15 8.78
CA GLU A 35 4.00 13.14 8.03
C GLU A 35 3.16 13.88 6.99
N ALA A 36 2.28 13.16 6.28
CA ALA A 36 1.35 13.75 5.32
C ALA A 36 0.40 14.74 5.99
N GLY A 37 -0.21 14.35 7.12
CA GLY A 37 -1.09 15.21 7.89
C GLY A 37 -0.38 16.46 8.41
N ALA A 38 0.82 16.31 8.97
CA ALA A 38 1.63 17.42 9.44
C ALA A 38 2.02 18.37 8.29
N CYS A 39 2.41 17.84 7.13
CA CYS A 39 2.72 18.64 5.94
C CYS A 39 1.50 19.42 5.45
N ALA A 40 0.31 18.80 5.45
CA ALA A 40 -0.93 19.43 5.03
C ALA A 40 -1.27 20.64 5.93
N VAL A 41 -1.21 20.47 7.26
CA VAL A 41 -1.49 21.55 8.21
C VAL A 41 -0.50 22.70 8.06
N ARG A 42 0.81 22.41 8.00
CA ARG A 42 1.83 23.45 7.79
C ARG A 42 1.59 24.22 6.49
N SER A 43 1.31 23.51 5.40
CA SER A 43 1.07 24.12 4.09
C SER A 43 -0.18 25.00 4.09
N ALA A 44 -1.25 24.57 4.76
CA ALA A 44 -2.47 25.37 4.90
C ALA A 44 -2.23 26.65 5.72
N VAL A 45 -1.46 26.57 6.81
CA VAL A 45 -1.08 27.73 7.64
C VAL A 45 -0.20 28.72 6.86
N GLU A 46 0.66 28.23 5.96
CA GLU A 46 1.42 29.05 5.01
C GLU A 46 0.56 29.66 3.88
N GLY A 47 -0.75 29.42 3.88
CA GLY A 47 -1.68 29.97 2.88
C GLY A 47 -1.73 29.20 1.56
N LYS A 48 -1.14 28.00 1.48
CA LYS A 48 -1.19 27.18 0.26
C LYS A 48 -2.56 26.50 0.14
N THR A 49 -3.15 26.57 -1.05
CA THR A 49 -4.44 25.97 -1.38
C THR A 49 -4.39 25.32 -2.77
N GLY A 50 -5.28 24.36 -3.05
CA GLY A 50 -5.32 23.67 -4.35
C GLY A 50 -4.30 22.54 -4.50
N PHE A 51 -3.74 22.02 -3.39
CA PHE A 51 -2.74 20.96 -3.40
C PHE A 51 -3.18 19.73 -2.58
N MET A 52 -2.74 18.56 -3.01
CA MET A 52 -2.71 17.32 -2.23
C MET A 52 -1.28 17.07 -1.75
N VAL A 53 -1.12 16.61 -0.51
CA VAL A 53 0.17 16.05 -0.06
C VAL A 53 0.34 14.66 -0.65
N GLY A 54 1.46 14.42 -1.32
CA GLY A 54 1.86 13.11 -1.82
C GLY A 54 3.26 12.75 -1.39
N PHE A 55 3.75 11.60 -1.86
CA PHE A 55 5.10 11.12 -1.56
C PHE A 55 5.91 10.95 -2.84
N GLU A 56 7.11 11.52 -2.85
CA GLU A 56 8.18 11.11 -3.75
C GLU A 56 8.97 9.99 -3.06
N THR A 57 9.12 8.84 -3.72
CA THR A 57 9.74 7.64 -3.10
C THR A 57 10.93 7.12 -3.90
N THR A 58 12.04 6.84 -3.21
CA THR A 58 13.10 5.93 -3.69
C THR A 58 12.81 4.54 -3.15
N ARG A 59 13.01 3.48 -3.95
CA ARG A 59 12.68 2.10 -3.53
C ARG A 59 13.86 1.32 -2.97
N ASN A 60 15.07 1.57 -3.45
CA ASN A 60 16.27 0.81 -3.08
C ASN A 60 17.48 1.74 -2.83
N PRO A 61 17.82 2.08 -1.57
CA PRO A 61 17.05 1.80 -0.34
C PRO A 61 15.73 2.58 -0.31
N TYR A 62 14.74 2.10 0.47
CA TYR A 62 13.46 2.79 0.58
C TYR A 62 13.59 4.11 1.32
N SER A 63 13.09 5.18 0.72
CA SER A 63 12.90 6.48 1.38
C SER A 63 11.74 7.22 0.75
N SER A 64 11.08 8.05 1.53
CA SER A 64 9.96 8.88 1.07
C SER A 64 10.10 10.31 1.59
N LYS A 65 9.53 11.25 0.82
CA LYS A 65 9.45 12.67 1.20
C LYS A 65 8.11 13.23 0.76
N THR A 66 7.48 14.00 1.64
CA THR A 66 6.23 14.71 1.33
C THR A 66 6.46 15.79 0.27
N ILE A 67 5.57 15.83 -0.72
CA ILE A 67 5.53 16.84 -1.78
C ILE A 67 4.11 17.41 -1.92
N LEU A 68 4.00 18.62 -2.46
CA LEU A 68 2.70 19.22 -2.81
C LEU A 68 2.41 19.01 -4.29
N ILE A 69 1.32 18.34 -4.58
CA ILE A 69 0.87 18.03 -5.94
C ILE A 69 -0.38 18.85 -6.24
N PRO A 70 -0.42 19.67 -7.30
CA PRO A 70 -1.64 20.39 -7.68
C PRO A 70 -2.82 19.44 -7.87
N LEU A 71 -3.98 19.78 -7.29
CA LEU A 71 -5.18 18.92 -7.36
C LEU A 71 -5.62 18.61 -8.79
N GLU A 72 -5.43 19.56 -9.71
CA GLU A 72 -5.71 19.40 -11.15
C GLU A 72 -4.97 18.21 -11.77
N LYS A 73 -3.76 17.91 -11.28
CA LYS A 73 -2.96 16.77 -11.75
C LYS A 73 -3.43 15.44 -11.16
N VAL A 74 -4.17 15.46 -10.05
CA VAL A 74 -4.58 14.26 -9.31
C VAL A 74 -6.02 13.85 -9.61
N ALA A 75 -6.92 14.82 -9.82
CA ALA A 75 -8.37 14.60 -9.88
C ALA A 75 -8.84 13.51 -10.86
N ASN A 76 -8.05 13.19 -11.89
CA ASN A 76 -8.35 12.13 -12.86
C ASN A 76 -7.15 11.20 -13.12
N ALA A 77 -6.13 11.25 -12.27
CA ALA A 77 -4.99 10.35 -12.36
C ALA A 77 -5.24 9.09 -11.53
N GLU A 78 -4.96 7.93 -12.12
CA GLU A 78 -5.07 6.64 -11.45
C GLU A 78 -3.70 5.94 -11.46
N LYS A 79 -3.31 5.40 -10.31
CA LYS A 79 -2.20 4.45 -10.22
C LYS A 79 -2.73 3.04 -10.43
N LYS A 80 -2.73 2.59 -11.68
CA LYS A 80 -3.17 1.24 -12.06
C LYS A 80 -2.20 0.18 -11.54
N PHE A 81 -2.72 -1.03 -11.33
CA PHE A 81 -1.88 -2.21 -11.13
C PHE A 81 -1.13 -2.50 -12.46
N PRO A 82 0.21 -2.43 -12.47
CA PRO A 82 0.99 -2.71 -13.67
C PRO A 82 0.77 -4.16 -14.15
N LEU A 83 0.41 -4.32 -15.43
CA LEU A 83 0.10 -5.63 -16.00
C LEU A 83 1.35 -6.52 -16.09
N GLU A 84 2.53 -5.90 -16.17
CA GLU A 84 3.81 -6.61 -16.13
C GLU A 84 4.03 -7.36 -14.81
N TRP A 85 3.35 -6.95 -13.72
CA TRP A 85 3.39 -7.64 -12.43
C TRP A 85 2.50 -8.88 -12.39
N ILE A 86 1.63 -9.08 -13.38
CA ILE A 86 0.79 -10.27 -13.50
C ILE A 86 1.57 -11.32 -14.29
N GLY A 87 1.58 -12.56 -13.79
CA GLY A 87 2.18 -13.71 -14.45
C GLY A 87 1.50 -14.05 -15.77
N GLU A 88 2.19 -14.84 -16.59
CA GLU A 88 1.69 -15.25 -17.91
C GLU A 88 0.40 -16.10 -17.83
N ASP A 89 0.19 -16.78 -16.69
CA ASP A 89 -1.03 -17.53 -16.38
C ASP A 89 -2.24 -16.64 -16.05
N GLY A 90 -2.05 -15.32 -15.94
CA GLY A 90 -3.08 -14.36 -15.58
C GLY A 90 -3.54 -14.42 -14.13
N ALA A 91 -2.89 -15.22 -13.28
CA ALA A 91 -3.31 -15.49 -11.90
C ALA A 91 -2.18 -15.31 -10.88
N SER A 92 -0.96 -15.67 -11.26
CA SER A 92 0.22 -15.49 -10.42
C SER A 92 0.69 -14.03 -10.42
N ILE A 93 1.42 -13.66 -9.36
CA ILE A 93 2.02 -12.33 -9.22
C ILE A 93 3.54 -12.47 -9.31
N LYS A 94 4.16 -11.65 -10.14
CA LYS A 94 5.60 -11.67 -10.37
C LYS A 94 6.39 -10.99 -9.24
N PRO A 95 7.69 -11.31 -9.08
CA PRO A 95 8.52 -10.78 -8.00
C PRO A 95 8.61 -9.25 -7.91
N GLU A 96 8.38 -8.53 -9.01
CA GLU A 96 8.42 -7.08 -9.07
C GLU A 96 7.37 -6.42 -8.17
N PHE A 97 6.16 -7.00 -8.08
CA PHE A 97 5.16 -6.52 -7.13
C PHE A 97 5.61 -6.72 -5.69
N LYS A 98 6.22 -7.89 -5.39
CA LYS A 98 6.78 -8.14 -4.07
C LYS A 98 7.85 -7.10 -3.74
N ALA A 99 8.79 -6.85 -4.64
CA ALA A 99 9.84 -5.85 -4.45
C ALA A 99 9.27 -4.42 -4.27
N TYR A 100 8.15 -4.11 -4.91
CA TYR A 100 7.45 -2.85 -4.73
C TYR A 100 6.80 -2.71 -3.33
N CYS A 101 6.13 -3.77 -2.85
CA CYS A 101 5.37 -3.78 -1.60
C CYS A 101 6.21 -4.04 -0.35
N GLU A 102 7.23 -4.88 -0.44
CA GLU A 102 8.07 -5.30 0.69
C GLU A 102 8.60 -4.14 1.55
N PRO A 103 9.16 -3.04 0.99
CA PRO A 103 9.62 -1.93 1.81
C PRO A 103 8.48 -1.16 2.50
N LEU A 104 7.24 -1.25 2.00
CA LEU A 104 6.08 -0.57 2.59
C LEU A 104 5.55 -1.30 3.83
N LEU A 105 5.93 -2.56 4.04
CA LEU A 105 5.49 -3.34 5.19
C LEU A 105 6.25 -2.96 6.48
N GLY A 106 7.45 -2.39 6.34
CA GLY A 106 8.34 -2.16 7.47
C GLY A 106 8.74 -3.47 8.17
N ALA A 107 9.03 -3.39 9.47
CA ALA A 107 9.12 -4.58 10.30
C ALA A 107 7.72 -5.16 10.52
N TYR A 108 7.55 -6.46 10.29
CA TYR A 108 6.27 -7.12 10.50
C TYR A 108 6.43 -8.37 11.36
N ASP A 109 5.39 -8.66 12.15
CA ASP A 109 5.37 -9.79 13.07
C ASP A 109 5.25 -11.12 12.34
N SER A 110 6.31 -11.92 12.37
CA SER A 110 6.36 -13.24 11.74
C SER A 110 5.77 -14.37 12.58
N ARG A 111 5.33 -14.11 13.81
CA ARG A 111 4.81 -15.13 14.74
C ARG A 111 3.63 -15.92 14.15
N PHE A 112 2.84 -15.30 13.28
CA PHE A 112 1.66 -15.92 12.67
C PHE A 112 1.85 -16.33 11.20
N ILE A 113 3.06 -16.16 10.64
CA ILE A 113 3.34 -16.39 9.21
C ILE A 113 3.80 -17.83 8.95
N SER A 114 4.27 -18.53 9.99
CA SER A 114 4.67 -19.92 9.93
C SER A 114 3.59 -20.80 10.56
N LEU A 115 2.87 -21.56 9.73
CA LEU A 115 2.09 -22.71 10.18
C LEU A 115 3.06 -23.85 10.43
N ARG A 116 3.69 -23.86 11.61
CA ARG A 116 4.36 -25.06 12.11
C ARG A 116 3.32 -26.08 12.56
#